data_AF-A0A2H5FL01-F1
#
_entry.id   AF-A0A2H5FL01-F1
#
_cell.length_a   1.000
_cell.length_b   1.000
_cell.length_c   1.000
_cell.angle_alpha   90.00
_cell.angle_beta   90.00
_cell.angle_gamma   90.00
#
_symmetry.space_group_name_H-M   'P 1'
#
loop_
_entity.id
_entity.type
_entity.pdbx_description
1 polymer ?
#
loop_
_entity_poly.entity_id
_entity_poly.type
_entity_poly.pdbx_seq_one_letter_code
_entity_poly.pdbx_strand_id
1 'polypeptide(L)'
;MPKPKISPGQAILLVLQENRLTTKEKLRLQALYITGCESDDDISFLTAVISHATKTNSYLQAVDISFDAQIIDTDPSRRYFETHLAYQTTISEIKKLKQDQIQHHYTHILELIKNYDPVLGDSLKDIADGKLISPWDDLGKIKEKLGADVAEYLQAIGEAKKKFTSEEYGKIKYVISATLLGLICTRLYANKAKENPELFSELPINIYGKGIYAPSYRGRQARDGLHFFSTTGIMKSNTPVPYHNDPVRYAHTDTQHSFTFKPTENSQYVLGKNEKNWSDDNFAKLLQPFVNSISGTMLSQLRACSLLLSDNKFQFNEIGPFSNYIKCLISSMLYLSGGHTFYEFTSPFKVKEIQDAYREILGFEEQMTLKNLFYQTNYEAFSKALSNAGEYNLHIVKRALVHEELIDTVKTRMSK
;
A
#
# COMPACT_ATOMS: atom_id res chain seq x y z
N MET A 1 -29.82 2.47 22.93
CA MET A 1 -29.42 1.27 22.15
C MET A 1 -28.01 1.52 21.66
N PRO A 2 -27.06 0.57 21.84
CA PRO A 2 -25.74 0.73 21.25
C PRO A 2 -25.89 0.71 19.72
N LYS A 3 -25.45 1.77 19.04
CA LYS A 3 -25.40 1.77 17.58
C LYS A 3 -24.11 1.10 17.13
N PRO A 4 -24.08 0.43 15.97
CA PRO A 4 -22.84 -0.09 15.45
C PRO A 4 -21.87 1.07 15.18
N LYS A 5 -20.61 0.88 15.57
CA LYS A 5 -19.56 1.87 15.35
C LYS A 5 -19.03 1.77 13.93
N ILE A 6 -18.85 2.91 13.27
CA ILE A 6 -18.20 3.03 11.96
C ILE A 6 -17.04 4.03 12.02
N SER A 7 -16.09 3.89 11.09
CA SER A 7 -14.97 4.84 10.96
C SER A 7 -15.42 6.16 10.31
N PRO A 8 -14.59 7.22 10.36
CA PRO A 8 -14.84 8.43 9.58
C PRO A 8 -14.78 8.15 8.06
N GLY A 9 -13.99 7.18 7.62
CA GLY A 9 -13.93 6.75 6.21
C GLY A 9 -15.25 6.17 5.71
N GLN A 10 -15.86 5.28 6.49
CA GLN A 10 -17.20 4.75 6.20
C GLN A 10 -18.26 5.84 6.20
N ALA A 11 -18.16 6.82 7.11
CA ALA A 11 -19.06 7.96 7.14
C ALA A 11 -18.92 8.81 5.86
N ILE A 12 -17.70 9.11 5.41
CA ILE A 12 -17.46 9.83 4.14
C ILE A 12 -18.15 9.14 2.97
N LEU A 13 -18.06 7.81 2.87
CA LEU A 13 -18.71 7.06 1.80
C LEU A 13 -20.24 7.18 1.83
N LEU A 14 -20.85 7.19 3.02
CA LEU A 14 -22.30 7.42 3.16
C LEU A 14 -22.69 8.85 2.77
N VAL A 15 -21.89 9.85 3.14
CA VAL A 15 -22.10 11.25 2.77
C VAL A 15 -21.98 11.45 1.26
N LEU A 16 -20.99 10.81 0.62
CA LEU A 16 -20.77 10.91 -0.83
C LEU A 16 -21.89 10.28 -1.68
N GLN A 17 -22.74 9.45 -1.08
CA GLN A 17 -23.93 8.90 -1.73
C GLN A 17 -25.11 9.89 -1.74
N GLU A 18 -25.00 11.03 -1.05
CA GLU A 18 -26.05 12.04 -1.01
C GLU A 18 -25.97 13.01 -2.20
N ASN A 19 -27.14 13.32 -2.77
CA ASN A 19 -27.27 14.29 -3.87
C ASN A 19 -27.23 15.76 -3.41
N ARG A 20 -26.87 16.04 -2.16
CA ARG A 20 -26.97 17.37 -1.54
C ARG A 20 -25.64 18.10 -1.39
N LEU A 21 -24.52 17.45 -1.67
CA LEU A 21 -23.20 18.07 -1.63
C LEU A 21 -23.02 19.02 -2.80
N THR A 22 -22.45 20.20 -2.54
CA THR A 22 -21.90 21.03 -3.61
C THR A 22 -20.73 20.32 -4.29
N THR A 23 -20.44 20.68 -5.54
CA THR A 23 -19.28 20.12 -6.26
C THR A 23 -17.96 20.33 -5.51
N LYS A 24 -17.78 21.49 -4.85
CA LYS A 24 -16.59 21.80 -4.07
C LYS A 24 -16.45 20.88 -2.84
N GLU A 25 -17.55 20.66 -2.10
CA GLU A 25 -17.56 19.76 -0.95
C GLU A 25 -17.28 18.32 -1.37
N LYS A 26 -17.90 17.87 -2.47
CA LYS A 26 -17.67 16.53 -3.02
C LYS A 26 -16.21 16.31 -3.39
N LEU A 27 -15.59 17.24 -4.13
CA LEU A 27 -14.18 17.14 -4.50
C LEU A 27 -13.25 17.18 -3.28
N ARG A 28 -13.55 18.02 -2.27
CA ARG A 28 -12.78 18.09 -1.03
C ARG A 28 -12.89 16.78 -0.24
N LEU A 29 -14.09 16.22 -0.09
CA LEU A 29 -14.31 14.93 0.57
C LEU A 29 -13.60 13.79 -0.13
N GLN A 30 -13.63 13.75 -1.46
CA GLN A 30 -12.89 12.75 -2.25
C GLN A 30 -11.36 12.86 -2.01
N ALA A 31 -10.83 14.09 -2.03
CA ALA A 31 -9.41 14.31 -1.76
C ALA A 31 -9.03 13.88 -0.33
N LEU A 32 -9.85 14.22 0.68
CA LEU A 32 -9.64 13.79 2.06
C LEU A 32 -9.72 12.26 2.18
N TYR A 33 -10.64 11.62 1.47
CA TYR A 33 -10.81 10.17 1.53
C TYR A 33 -9.51 9.42 1.18
N ILE A 34 -8.69 9.92 0.24
CA ILE A 34 -7.37 9.33 -0.03
C ILE A 34 -6.27 9.88 0.88
N THR A 35 -6.25 11.19 1.15
CA THR A 35 -5.11 11.85 1.82
C THR A 35 -5.15 11.84 3.34
N GLY A 36 -6.34 11.68 3.92
CA GLY A 36 -6.54 11.94 5.35
C GLY A 36 -6.69 13.44 5.64
N CYS A 37 -6.99 13.76 6.90
CA CYS A 37 -6.94 15.15 7.37
C CYS A 37 -5.47 15.54 7.60
N GLU A 38 -5.02 16.65 7.02
CA GLU A 38 -3.65 17.15 7.22
C GLU A 38 -3.61 18.42 8.07
N SER A 39 -4.77 18.98 8.41
CA SER A 39 -4.93 20.22 9.16
C SER A 39 -6.20 20.22 10.01
N ASP A 40 -6.28 21.13 11.00
CA ASP A 40 -7.48 21.35 11.79
C ASP A 40 -8.67 21.84 10.95
N ASP A 41 -8.41 22.53 9.83
CA ASP A 41 -9.45 22.93 8.86
C ASP A 41 -10.06 21.70 8.18
N ASP A 42 -9.26 20.68 7.86
CA ASP A 42 -9.78 19.42 7.30
C ASP A 42 -10.66 18.68 8.30
N ILE A 43 -10.24 18.62 9.57
CA ILE A 43 -11.02 17.99 10.65
C ILE A 43 -12.34 18.74 10.88
N SER A 44 -12.27 20.07 10.90
CA SER A 44 -13.44 20.94 11.08
C SER A 44 -14.42 20.78 9.92
N PHE A 45 -13.92 20.80 8.68
CA PHE A 45 -14.71 20.55 7.49
C PHE A 45 -15.37 19.17 7.50
N LEU A 46 -14.60 18.11 7.78
CA LEU A 46 -15.10 16.74 7.81
C LEU A 46 -16.22 16.58 8.85
N THR A 47 -15.98 17.10 10.06
CA THR A 47 -16.97 17.06 11.15
C THR A 47 -18.24 17.81 10.79
N ALA A 48 -18.12 19.00 10.20
CA ALA A 48 -19.26 19.81 9.80
C ALA A 48 -20.12 19.13 8.72
N VAL A 49 -19.48 18.58 7.68
CA VAL A 49 -20.19 17.98 6.55
C VAL A 49 -20.89 16.67 6.96
N ILE A 50 -20.25 15.85 7.79
CA ILE A 50 -20.86 14.66 8.39
C ILE A 50 -22.06 15.07 9.27
N SER A 51 -21.88 16.06 10.15
CA SER A 51 -22.95 16.52 11.05
C SER A 51 -24.17 17.04 10.29
N HIS A 52 -23.94 17.69 9.15
CA HIS A 52 -25.02 18.14 8.26
C HIS A 52 -25.76 16.94 7.63
N ALA A 53 -25.01 16.00 7.04
CA ALA A 53 -25.53 14.79 6.40
C ALA A 53 -26.32 13.89 7.35
N THR A 54 -25.88 13.75 8.60
CA THR A 54 -26.60 12.99 9.65
C THR A 54 -28.02 13.49 9.90
N LYS A 55 -28.36 14.74 9.57
CA LYS A 55 -29.74 15.23 9.71
C LYS A 55 -30.71 14.57 8.74
N THR A 56 -30.21 14.03 7.62
CA THR A 56 -31.04 13.58 6.50
C THR A 56 -30.77 12.15 6.07
N ASN A 57 -29.62 11.59 6.42
CA ASN A 57 -29.22 10.24 6.05
C ASN A 57 -29.52 9.24 7.16
N SER A 58 -30.47 8.35 6.90
CA SER A 58 -30.94 7.36 7.89
C SER A 58 -29.85 6.38 8.33
N TYR A 59 -28.90 6.04 7.46
CA TYR A 59 -27.77 5.19 7.86
C TYR A 59 -26.84 5.92 8.83
N LEU A 60 -26.52 7.19 8.57
CA LEU A 60 -25.71 8.00 9.49
C LEU A 60 -26.42 8.24 10.83
N GLN A 61 -27.75 8.33 10.84
CA GLN A 61 -28.54 8.41 12.08
C GLN A 61 -28.51 7.11 12.89
N ALA A 62 -28.33 5.97 12.23
CA ALA A 62 -28.39 4.63 12.83
C ALA A 62 -27.05 4.09 13.32
N VAL A 63 -25.94 4.81 13.12
CA VAL A 63 -24.58 4.41 13.49
C VAL A 63 -23.94 5.42 14.46
N ASP A 64 -22.86 5.01 15.12
CA ASP A 64 -21.96 5.91 15.87
C ASP A 64 -20.63 6.04 15.12
N ILE A 65 -20.17 7.26 14.88
CA ILE A 65 -18.88 7.52 14.21
C ILE A 65 -17.79 7.57 15.27
N SER A 66 -16.84 6.64 15.21
CA SER A 66 -15.70 6.58 16.13
C SER A 66 -14.41 6.98 15.42
N PHE A 67 -13.63 7.84 16.08
CA PHE A 67 -12.30 8.26 15.67
C PHE A 67 -11.20 7.41 16.32
N ASP A 68 -11.57 6.30 16.97
CA ASP A 68 -10.62 5.41 17.64
C ASP A 68 -9.74 4.71 16.60
N ALA A 69 -8.43 4.64 16.86
CA ALA A 69 -7.46 4.00 15.98
C ALA A 69 -7.83 2.56 15.61
N GLN A 70 -8.43 1.81 16.53
CA GLN A 70 -8.92 0.45 16.27
C GLN A 70 -10.02 0.40 15.22
N ILE A 71 -10.98 1.35 15.27
CA ILE A 71 -12.08 1.41 14.30
C ILE A 71 -11.55 1.83 12.93
N ILE A 72 -10.66 2.83 12.88
CA ILE A 72 -10.00 3.27 11.63
C ILE A 72 -9.17 2.13 11.01
N ASP A 73 -8.36 1.43 11.82
CA ASP A 73 -7.51 0.33 11.35
C ASP A 73 -8.31 -0.85 10.79
N THR A 74 -9.47 -1.13 11.37
CA THR A 74 -10.34 -2.23 10.96
C THR A 74 -11.36 -1.85 9.89
N ASP A 75 -11.35 -0.61 9.39
CA ASP A 75 -12.26 -0.14 8.35
C ASP A 75 -12.15 -1.02 7.09
N PRO A 76 -13.19 -1.84 6.81
CA PRO A 76 -13.14 -2.76 5.67
C PRO A 76 -13.33 -2.01 4.34
N SER A 77 -14.06 -0.90 4.35
CA SER A 77 -14.37 -0.11 3.15
C SER A 77 -13.16 0.64 2.63
N ARG A 78 -12.32 1.15 3.55
CA ARG A 78 -11.07 1.81 3.20
C ARG A 78 -10.04 0.84 2.62
N ARG A 79 -9.92 -0.35 3.23
CA ARG A 79 -9.05 -1.42 2.71
C ARG A 79 -9.53 -1.94 1.34
N TYR A 80 -10.85 -2.05 1.16
CA TYR A 80 -11.46 -2.44 -0.11
C TYR A 80 -11.21 -1.38 -1.19
N PHE A 81 -11.41 -0.11 -0.86
CA PHE A 81 -11.09 1.02 -1.73
C PHE A 81 -9.64 1.00 -2.21
N GLU A 82 -8.66 0.92 -1.30
CA GLU A 82 -7.25 0.95 -1.70
C GLU A 82 -6.87 -0.27 -2.55
N THR A 83 -7.42 -1.44 -2.23
CA THR A 83 -7.19 -2.66 -3.03
C THR A 83 -7.77 -2.51 -4.45
N HIS A 84 -8.98 -1.96 -4.58
CA HIS A 84 -9.58 -1.66 -5.88
C HIS A 84 -8.81 -0.60 -6.65
N LEU A 85 -8.42 0.48 -5.98
CA LEU A 85 -7.65 1.55 -6.59
C LEU A 85 -6.31 1.01 -7.11
N ALA A 86 -5.64 0.17 -6.33
CA ALA A 86 -4.39 -0.45 -6.74
C ALA A 86 -4.56 -1.36 -7.96
N TYR A 87 -5.64 -2.15 -8.02
CA TYR A 87 -5.95 -2.95 -9.20
C TYR A 87 -6.19 -2.09 -10.44
N GLN A 88 -7.10 -1.11 -10.36
CA GLN A 88 -7.44 -0.23 -11.49
C GLN A 88 -6.22 0.59 -11.95
N THR A 89 -5.44 1.11 -11.00
CA THR A 89 -4.21 1.87 -11.28
C THR A 89 -3.21 1.00 -12.01
N THR A 90 -2.97 -0.23 -11.53
CA THR A 90 -2.02 -1.16 -12.16
C THR A 90 -2.36 -1.38 -13.64
N ILE A 91 -3.63 -1.67 -13.96
CA ILE A 91 -4.08 -1.88 -15.35
C ILE A 91 -3.93 -0.62 -16.20
N SER A 92 -4.20 0.55 -15.64
CA SER A 92 -4.13 1.81 -16.40
C SER A 92 -2.70 2.27 -16.64
N GLU A 93 -1.81 2.12 -15.65
CA GLU A 93 -0.45 2.65 -15.68
C GLU A 93 0.51 1.71 -16.40
N ILE A 94 0.30 0.39 -16.34
CA ILE A 94 1.14 -0.58 -17.05
C ILE A 94 1.10 -0.38 -18.57
N LYS A 95 -0.02 0.12 -19.10
CA LYS A 95 -0.19 0.47 -20.52
C LYS A 95 0.66 1.67 -20.94
N LYS A 96 0.95 2.58 -20.00
CA LYS A 96 1.75 3.78 -20.24
C LYS A 96 3.25 3.51 -20.18
N LEU A 97 3.65 2.38 -19.62
CA LEU A 97 5.06 1.99 -19.53
C LEU A 97 5.50 1.23 -20.79
N LYS A 98 6.67 1.64 -21.30
CA LYS A 98 7.33 0.95 -22.40
C LYS A 98 8.16 -0.21 -21.85
N GLN A 99 8.05 -1.38 -22.50
CA GLN A 99 8.64 -2.62 -21.98
C GLN A 99 10.19 -2.56 -21.95
N ASP A 100 10.78 -2.08 -23.04
CA ASP A 100 12.23 -1.84 -23.20
C ASP A 100 12.77 -0.92 -22.10
N GLN A 101 12.07 0.18 -21.80
CA GLN A 101 12.46 1.11 -20.74
C GLN A 101 12.48 0.44 -19.35
N ILE A 102 11.45 -0.35 -19.01
CA ILE A 102 11.40 -1.08 -17.72
C ILE A 102 12.50 -2.15 -17.67
N GLN A 103 12.74 -2.86 -18.79
CA GLN A 103 13.79 -3.87 -18.88
C GLN A 103 15.19 -3.28 -18.69
N HIS A 104 15.48 -2.14 -19.31
CA HIS A 104 16.75 -1.43 -19.10
C HIS A 104 16.90 -1.00 -17.64
N HIS A 105 15.83 -0.48 -17.02
CA HIS A 105 15.86 -0.11 -15.61
C HIS A 105 16.16 -1.30 -14.70
N TYR A 106 15.50 -2.44 -14.94
CA TYR A 106 15.81 -3.70 -14.24
C TYR A 106 17.27 -4.11 -14.41
N THR A 107 17.78 -4.08 -15.66
CA THR A 107 19.17 -4.46 -15.97
C THR A 107 20.16 -3.56 -15.26
N HIS A 108 19.94 -2.25 -15.23
CA HIS A 108 20.84 -1.32 -14.52
C HIS A 108 20.86 -1.57 -13.00
N ILE A 109 19.73 -1.89 -12.37
CA ILE A 109 19.74 -2.27 -10.95
C ILE A 109 20.48 -3.61 -10.75
N LEU A 110 20.28 -4.58 -11.65
CA LEU A 110 21.00 -5.85 -11.60
C LEU A 110 22.52 -5.67 -11.74
N GLU A 111 22.96 -4.76 -12.60
CA GLU A 111 24.38 -4.39 -12.77
C GLU A 111 24.97 -3.81 -11.48
N LEU A 112 24.23 -3.00 -10.72
CA LEU A 112 24.70 -2.52 -9.41
C LEU A 112 25.05 -3.66 -8.45
N ILE A 113 24.28 -4.75 -8.49
CA ILE A 113 24.54 -5.96 -7.70
C ILE A 113 25.75 -6.69 -8.26
N LYS A 114 25.79 -6.94 -9.58
CA LYS A 114 26.88 -7.67 -10.24
C LYS A 114 28.25 -7.02 -10.04
N ASN A 115 28.31 -5.70 -10.01
CA ASN A 115 29.55 -4.96 -9.80
C ASN A 115 30.17 -5.21 -8.41
N TYR A 116 29.34 -5.59 -7.42
CA TYR A 116 29.78 -5.89 -6.05
C TYR A 116 29.87 -7.40 -5.79
N ASP A 117 28.96 -8.19 -6.35
CA ASP A 117 28.90 -9.63 -6.23
C ASP A 117 28.38 -10.26 -7.55
N PRO A 118 29.29 -10.61 -8.47
CA PRO A 118 28.93 -11.21 -9.75
C PRO A 118 28.18 -12.52 -9.61
N VAL A 119 28.55 -13.35 -8.63
CA VAL A 119 27.94 -14.68 -8.41
C VAL A 119 26.50 -14.52 -7.97
N LEU A 120 26.25 -13.64 -7.00
CA LEU A 120 24.89 -13.30 -6.58
C LEU A 120 24.11 -12.70 -7.75
N GLY A 121 24.66 -11.70 -8.43
CA GLY A 121 23.98 -11.04 -9.55
C GLY A 121 23.62 -11.99 -10.69
N ASP A 122 24.46 -12.97 -11.02
CA ASP A 122 24.13 -13.99 -12.01
C ASP A 122 23.02 -14.93 -11.52
N SER A 123 23.01 -15.30 -10.23
CA SER A 123 21.95 -16.11 -9.65
C SER A 123 20.58 -15.40 -9.60
N LEU A 124 20.57 -14.07 -9.62
CA LEU A 124 19.36 -13.25 -9.59
C LEU A 124 18.83 -12.89 -10.99
N LYS A 125 19.55 -13.22 -12.06
CA LYS A 125 19.19 -12.84 -13.44
C LYS A 125 17.78 -13.33 -13.83
N ASP A 126 17.41 -14.52 -13.36
CA ASP A 126 16.14 -15.17 -13.71
C ASP A 126 14.95 -14.74 -12.83
N ILE A 127 15.15 -13.84 -11.87
CA ILE A 127 14.08 -13.33 -11.00
C ILE A 127 12.93 -12.72 -11.81
N ALA A 128 13.25 -11.89 -12.81
CA ALA A 128 12.24 -11.28 -13.67
C ALA A 128 11.55 -12.27 -14.61
N ASP A 129 12.10 -13.46 -14.80
CA ASP A 129 11.49 -14.50 -15.60
C ASP A 129 10.60 -15.44 -14.78
N GLY A 130 10.59 -15.31 -13.45
CA GLY A 130 9.87 -16.23 -12.56
C GLY A 130 10.35 -17.67 -12.71
N LYS A 131 11.56 -17.87 -13.27
CA LYS A 131 12.21 -19.16 -13.49
C LYS A 131 13.21 -19.41 -12.36
N LEU A 132 12.76 -19.26 -11.12
CA LEU A 132 13.61 -19.56 -9.99
C LEU A 132 14.00 -21.04 -10.06
N ILE A 133 15.26 -21.30 -10.40
CA ILE A 133 15.88 -22.62 -10.37
C ILE A 133 16.48 -22.86 -8.99
N SER A 134 16.66 -24.13 -8.62
CA SER A 134 17.32 -24.52 -7.36
C SER A 134 18.62 -23.73 -7.14
N PRO A 135 18.84 -23.17 -5.93
CA PRO A 135 18.11 -23.42 -4.67
C PRO A 135 16.92 -22.49 -4.41
N TRP A 136 16.47 -21.70 -5.40
CA TRP A 136 15.46 -20.65 -5.25
C TRP A 136 14.03 -21.09 -5.63
N ASP A 137 13.82 -22.36 -5.97
CA ASP A 137 12.50 -22.94 -6.25
C ASP A 137 11.67 -23.23 -5.00
N ASP A 138 12.25 -23.03 -3.81
CA ASP A 138 11.64 -23.22 -2.50
C ASP A 138 11.54 -21.89 -1.73
N LEU A 139 10.32 -21.37 -1.57
CA LEU A 139 10.06 -20.12 -0.83
C LEU A 139 10.52 -20.18 0.63
N GLY A 140 10.53 -21.36 1.26
CA GLY A 140 11.05 -21.56 2.61
C GLY A 140 12.56 -21.36 2.67
N LYS A 141 13.30 -21.97 1.73
CA LYS A 141 14.75 -21.77 1.61
C LYS A 141 15.13 -20.35 1.20
N ILE A 142 14.34 -19.71 0.33
CA ILE A 142 14.50 -18.29 0.01
C ILE A 142 14.32 -17.44 1.27
N LYS A 143 13.27 -17.70 2.06
CA LYS A 143 13.05 -16.96 3.30
C LYS A 143 14.22 -17.11 4.27
N GLU A 144 14.77 -18.32 4.41
CA GLU A 144 15.94 -18.58 5.26
C GLU A 144 17.20 -17.85 4.76
N LYS A 145 17.45 -17.85 3.45
CA LYS A 145 18.68 -17.29 2.86
C LYS A 145 18.63 -15.80 2.58
N LEU A 146 17.49 -15.30 2.10
CA LEU A 146 17.29 -13.95 1.59
C LEU A 146 16.23 -13.15 2.36
N GLY A 147 15.46 -13.78 3.25
CA GLY A 147 14.45 -13.10 4.08
C GLY A 147 13.02 -13.22 3.56
N ALA A 148 12.06 -13.00 4.46
CA ALA A 148 10.63 -13.14 4.19
C ALA A 148 10.10 -12.17 3.13
N ASP A 149 10.63 -10.94 3.13
CA ASP A 149 10.26 -9.93 2.14
C ASP A 149 10.67 -10.32 0.72
N VAL A 150 11.79 -11.02 0.52
CA VAL A 150 12.13 -11.55 -0.81
C VAL A 150 11.12 -12.60 -1.28
N ALA A 151 10.72 -13.52 -0.40
CA ALA A 151 9.71 -14.53 -0.71
C ALA A 151 8.36 -13.91 -1.09
N GLU A 152 7.93 -12.86 -0.38
CA GLU A 152 6.69 -12.11 -0.66
C GLU A 152 6.68 -11.51 -2.08
N TYR A 153 7.80 -10.98 -2.56
CA TYR A 153 7.89 -10.35 -3.89
C TYR A 153 7.87 -11.38 -5.01
N LEU A 154 8.50 -12.53 -4.80
CA LEU A 154 8.47 -13.65 -5.75
C LEU A 154 7.06 -14.24 -5.86
N GLN A 155 6.34 -14.32 -4.74
CA GLN A 155 4.93 -14.67 -4.73
C GLN A 155 4.09 -13.64 -5.52
N ALA A 156 4.31 -12.34 -5.30
CA ALA A 156 3.61 -11.28 -6.03
C ALA A 156 3.81 -11.40 -7.56
N ILE A 157 5.01 -11.75 -8.02
CA ILE A 157 5.30 -12.04 -9.44
C ILE A 157 4.50 -13.26 -9.91
N GLY A 158 4.50 -14.36 -9.13
CA GLY A 158 3.73 -15.56 -9.45
C GLY A 158 2.22 -15.31 -9.54
N GLU A 159 1.68 -14.47 -8.66
CA GLU A 159 0.26 -14.06 -8.66
C GLU A 159 -0.07 -13.12 -9.81
N ALA A 160 0.84 -12.24 -10.21
CA ALA A 160 0.67 -11.39 -11.38
C ALA A 160 0.44 -12.24 -12.64
N LYS A 161 1.18 -13.34 -12.80
CA LYS A 161 1.04 -14.27 -13.94
C LYS A 161 -0.36 -14.86 -14.06
N LYS A 162 -1.07 -15.04 -12.93
CA LYS A 162 -2.42 -15.63 -12.90
C LYS A 162 -3.52 -14.61 -13.16
N LYS A 163 -3.28 -13.32 -12.85
CA LYS A 163 -4.30 -12.27 -12.82
C LYS A 163 -4.29 -11.34 -14.03
N PHE A 164 -3.15 -11.21 -14.69
CA PHE A 164 -2.96 -10.26 -15.77
C PHE A 164 -2.71 -10.99 -17.10
N THR A 165 -2.95 -10.29 -18.20
CA THR A 165 -2.61 -10.81 -19.53
C THR A 165 -1.10 -11.04 -19.67
N SER A 166 -0.67 -11.86 -20.63
CA SER A 166 0.75 -12.13 -20.85
C SER A 166 1.58 -10.87 -21.10
N GLU A 167 1.01 -9.87 -21.79
CA GLU A 167 1.66 -8.58 -22.04
C GLU A 167 1.80 -7.76 -20.75
N GLU A 168 0.71 -7.61 -19.99
CA GLU A 168 0.70 -6.88 -18.72
C GLU A 168 1.65 -7.54 -17.71
N TYR A 169 1.57 -8.87 -17.57
CA TYR A 169 2.50 -9.65 -16.75
C TYR A 169 3.95 -9.42 -17.18
N GLY A 170 4.20 -9.41 -18.49
CA GLY A 170 5.51 -9.14 -19.09
C GLY A 170 6.16 -7.85 -18.59
N LYS A 171 5.37 -6.82 -18.30
CA LYS A 171 5.84 -5.54 -17.75
C LYS A 171 5.81 -5.51 -16.22
N ILE A 172 4.74 -6.00 -15.58
CA ILE A 172 4.57 -6.01 -14.12
C ILE A 172 5.71 -6.78 -13.45
N LYS A 173 6.12 -7.91 -14.05
CA LYS A 173 7.23 -8.73 -13.54
C LYS A 173 8.50 -7.87 -13.39
N TYR A 174 8.88 -7.10 -14.41
CA TYR A 174 10.09 -6.27 -14.33
C TYR A 174 9.97 -5.12 -13.34
N VAL A 175 8.78 -4.52 -13.19
CA VAL A 175 8.54 -3.47 -12.19
C VAL A 175 8.74 -4.00 -10.77
N ILE A 176 8.16 -5.17 -10.45
CA ILE A 176 8.30 -5.80 -9.13
C ILE A 176 9.72 -6.31 -8.93
N SER A 177 10.31 -6.96 -9.94
CA SER A 177 11.68 -7.48 -9.87
C SER A 177 12.72 -6.38 -9.68
N ALA A 178 12.57 -5.23 -10.35
CA ALA A 178 13.45 -4.07 -10.12
C ALA A 178 13.46 -3.64 -8.65
N THR A 179 12.29 -3.68 -8.00
CA THR A 179 12.15 -3.32 -6.58
C THR A 179 12.74 -4.38 -5.65
N LEU A 180 12.55 -5.65 -5.96
CA LEU A 180 13.20 -6.74 -5.25
C LEU A 180 14.73 -6.63 -5.36
N LEU A 181 15.26 -6.34 -6.55
CA LEU A 181 16.69 -6.11 -6.74
C LEU A 181 17.17 -4.87 -5.98
N GLY A 182 16.39 -3.78 -5.93
CA GLY A 182 16.73 -2.60 -5.12
C GLY A 182 16.88 -2.91 -3.63
N LEU A 183 16.01 -3.76 -3.08
CA LEU A 183 16.11 -4.28 -1.71
C LEU A 183 17.40 -5.10 -1.50
N ILE A 184 17.67 -6.06 -2.38
CA ILE A 184 18.87 -6.90 -2.30
C ILE A 184 20.14 -6.05 -2.42
N CYS A 185 20.16 -5.13 -3.39
CA CYS A 185 21.23 -4.16 -3.61
C CYS A 185 21.52 -3.35 -2.33
N THR A 186 20.48 -2.84 -1.68
CA THR A 186 20.63 -2.10 -0.42
C THR A 186 21.32 -2.91 0.67
N ARG A 187 20.91 -4.17 0.84
CA ARG A 187 21.49 -5.07 1.84
C ARG A 187 22.95 -5.43 1.52
N LEU A 188 23.23 -5.70 0.24
CA LEU A 188 24.56 -6.02 -0.24
C LEU A 188 25.54 -4.88 0.04
N TYR A 189 25.18 -3.64 -0.34
CA TYR A 189 26.03 -2.47 -0.13
C TYR A 189 26.26 -2.22 1.37
N ALA A 190 25.21 -2.34 2.19
CA ALA A 190 25.35 -2.17 3.64
C ALA A 190 26.28 -3.22 4.27
N ASN A 191 26.21 -4.48 3.84
CA ASN A 191 27.08 -5.54 4.35
C ASN A 191 28.53 -5.35 3.88
N LYS A 192 28.74 -5.05 2.60
CA LYS A 192 30.09 -4.85 2.03
C LYS A 192 30.79 -3.63 2.61
N ALA A 193 30.08 -2.52 2.82
CA ALA A 193 30.62 -1.35 3.49
C ALA A 193 31.02 -1.63 4.95
N LYS A 194 30.32 -2.53 5.66
CA LYS A 194 30.71 -2.96 7.01
C LYS A 194 31.93 -3.90 7.00
N GLU A 195 32.00 -4.80 6.03
CA GLU A 195 33.12 -5.75 5.89
C GLU A 195 34.42 -5.04 5.50
N ASN A 196 34.37 -4.12 4.53
CA ASN A 196 35.54 -3.41 4.01
C ASN A 196 35.21 -1.94 3.69
N PRO A 197 35.14 -1.05 4.70
CA PRO A 197 34.71 0.34 4.53
C PRO A 197 35.66 1.18 3.66
N GLU A 198 36.93 0.79 3.52
CA GLU A 198 37.90 1.49 2.66
C GLU A 198 37.69 1.23 1.16
N LEU A 199 37.05 0.11 0.82
CA LEU A 199 36.84 -0.31 -0.57
C LEU A 199 35.40 -0.09 -1.04
N PHE A 200 34.44 -0.02 -0.11
CA PHE A 200 33.03 0.03 -0.43
C PHE A 200 32.30 1.15 0.31
N SER A 201 31.59 1.98 -0.46
CA SER A 201 30.61 2.93 0.08
C SER A 201 29.22 2.30 0.18
N GLU A 202 28.45 2.75 1.15
CA GLU A 202 27.02 2.47 1.19
C GLU A 202 26.26 3.15 0.04
N LEU A 203 25.07 2.65 -0.29
CA LEU A 203 24.14 3.37 -1.18
C LEU A 203 23.80 4.75 -0.61
N PRO A 204 23.51 5.75 -1.46
CA PRO A 204 23.08 7.07 -1.03
C PRO A 204 21.81 7.00 -0.16
N ILE A 205 21.49 8.10 0.53
CA ILE A 205 20.31 8.23 1.39
C ILE A 205 20.27 7.13 2.47
N ASN A 206 21.40 6.92 3.15
CA ASN A 206 21.49 5.98 4.27
C ASN A 206 20.84 6.53 5.54
N ILE A 207 19.51 6.47 5.55
CA ILE A 207 18.65 6.90 6.67
C ILE A 207 17.97 5.73 7.38
N TYR A 208 18.30 4.49 7.02
CA TYR A 208 17.88 3.32 7.78
C TYR A 208 18.41 3.43 9.22
N GLY A 209 17.52 3.39 10.20
CA GLY A 209 17.89 3.59 11.61
C GLY A 209 17.83 5.05 12.08
N LYS A 210 17.48 6.02 11.22
CA LYS A 210 17.34 7.45 11.58
C LYS A 210 15.89 7.91 11.48
N GLY A 211 15.52 8.90 12.30
CA GLY A 211 14.18 9.50 12.31
C GLY A 211 13.07 8.45 12.32
N ILE A 212 12.05 8.65 11.48
CA ILE A 212 10.89 7.76 11.36
C ILE A 212 11.25 6.33 10.89
N TYR A 213 12.42 6.15 10.26
CA TYR A 213 12.91 4.84 9.83
C TYR A 213 13.61 4.07 10.96
N ALA A 214 13.94 4.71 12.09
CA ALA A 214 14.54 4.04 13.23
C ALA A 214 13.54 3.11 13.95
N PRO A 215 13.97 1.94 14.46
CA PRO A 215 13.05 0.97 15.08
C PRO A 215 12.12 1.54 16.16
N SER A 216 12.59 2.51 16.94
CA SER A 216 11.81 3.17 18.00
C SER A 216 10.66 4.04 17.49
N TYR A 217 10.73 4.55 16.26
CA TYR A 217 9.74 5.47 15.68
C TYR A 217 8.82 4.82 14.64
N ARG A 218 9.07 3.55 14.27
CA ARG A 218 8.27 2.82 13.26
C ARG A 218 6.82 2.56 13.66
N GLY A 219 6.50 2.62 14.95
CA GLY A 219 5.14 2.38 15.42
C GLY A 219 4.62 0.96 15.21
N ARG A 220 5.50 -0.01 14.98
CA ARG A 220 5.08 -1.36 14.61
C ARG A 220 5.68 -2.42 15.51
N GLN A 221 4.91 -3.48 15.72
CA GLN A 221 5.38 -4.74 16.26
C GLN A 221 4.99 -5.87 15.30
N ALA A 222 5.92 -6.80 15.06
CA ALA A 222 5.64 -7.97 14.25
C ALA A 222 4.59 -8.86 14.93
N ARG A 223 3.76 -9.51 14.13
CA ARG A 223 2.89 -10.60 14.55
C ARG A 223 3.37 -11.88 13.89
N ASP A 224 3.50 -12.92 14.70
CA ASP A 224 3.76 -14.27 14.22
C ASP A 224 2.44 -15.03 14.11
N GLY A 225 2.26 -15.81 13.04
CA GLY A 225 1.08 -16.64 12.87
C GLY A 225 0.90 -17.13 11.43
N LEU A 226 0.28 -18.30 11.28
CA LEU A 226 -0.24 -18.76 9.99
C LEU A 226 -1.52 -17.99 9.67
N HIS A 227 -1.60 -17.44 8.45
CA HIS A 227 -2.76 -16.69 8.00
C HIS A 227 -3.43 -17.42 6.83
N PHE A 228 -4.71 -17.74 6.97
CA PHE A 228 -5.52 -18.28 5.88
C PHE A 228 -6.35 -17.16 5.29
N PHE A 229 -6.21 -16.93 3.98
CA PHE A 229 -6.89 -15.82 3.32
C PHE A 229 -7.25 -16.13 1.88
N SER A 230 -8.27 -15.43 1.40
CA SER A 230 -8.75 -15.50 0.01
C SER A 230 -8.77 -14.13 -0.67
N THR A 231 -8.20 -13.11 -0.01
CA THR A 231 -8.24 -11.71 -0.45
C THR A 231 -6.86 -11.15 -0.72
N THR A 232 -6.72 -10.41 -1.83
CA THR A 232 -5.52 -9.67 -2.22
C THR A 232 -5.51 -8.27 -1.60
N GLY A 233 -4.45 -7.50 -1.89
CA GLY A 233 -4.34 -6.14 -1.41
C GLY A 233 -4.20 -6.06 0.10
N ILE A 234 -4.77 -5.02 0.69
CA ILE A 234 -4.70 -4.74 2.13
C ILE A 234 -5.97 -5.15 2.89
N MET A 235 -6.78 -6.02 2.29
CA MET A 235 -7.97 -6.58 2.96
C MET A 235 -7.54 -7.45 4.14
N LYS A 236 -8.22 -7.35 5.29
CA LYS A 236 -8.01 -8.30 6.40
C LYS A 236 -8.67 -9.65 6.08
N SER A 237 -8.16 -10.73 6.66
CA SER A 237 -8.61 -12.09 6.30
C SER A 237 -10.02 -12.41 6.79
N ASN A 238 -10.43 -11.77 7.88
CA ASN A 238 -11.78 -11.86 8.44
C ASN A 238 -12.79 -10.90 7.79
N THR A 239 -12.37 -10.09 6.82
CA THR A 239 -13.25 -9.10 6.19
C THR A 239 -14.12 -9.75 5.12
N PRO A 240 -15.46 -9.60 5.18
CA PRO A 240 -16.32 -10.16 4.15
C PRO A 240 -16.08 -9.46 2.81
N VAL A 241 -15.98 -10.23 1.73
CA VAL A 241 -15.77 -9.72 0.37
C VAL A 241 -16.82 -10.26 -0.59
N PRO A 242 -17.25 -9.48 -1.60
CA PRO A 242 -18.23 -9.93 -2.61
C PRO A 242 -17.82 -11.27 -3.23
N TYR A 243 -18.80 -12.15 -3.49
CA TYR A 243 -18.54 -13.48 -4.06
C TYR A 243 -18.48 -13.41 -5.58
N HIS A 244 -17.51 -14.11 -6.19
CA HIS A 244 -17.20 -14.14 -7.63
C HIS A 244 -16.77 -12.80 -8.28
N ASN A 245 -15.82 -12.88 -9.24
CA ASN A 245 -15.43 -11.81 -10.17
C ASN A 245 -15.02 -10.45 -9.57
N ASP A 246 -14.72 -10.40 -8.27
CA ASP A 246 -14.20 -9.20 -7.61
C ASP A 246 -12.66 -9.19 -7.63
N PRO A 247 -11.99 -8.11 -8.07
CA PRO A 247 -10.54 -8.04 -8.11
C PRO A 247 -9.88 -8.17 -6.73
N VAL A 248 -10.57 -7.93 -5.60
CA VAL A 248 -9.99 -8.11 -4.26
C VAL A 248 -9.85 -9.57 -3.85
N ARG A 249 -10.34 -10.52 -4.64
CA ARG A 249 -10.16 -11.97 -4.38
C ARG A 249 -8.96 -12.52 -5.13
N TYR A 250 -8.30 -13.52 -4.55
CA TYR A 250 -7.31 -14.33 -5.28
C TYR A 250 -7.95 -15.07 -6.47
N ALA A 251 -7.14 -15.37 -7.49
CA ALA A 251 -7.60 -16.15 -8.63
C ALA A 251 -7.85 -17.60 -8.19
N HIS A 252 -8.96 -18.21 -8.63
CA HIS A 252 -9.39 -19.59 -8.29
C HIS A 252 -9.79 -19.79 -6.82
N THR A 253 -10.90 -19.17 -6.43
CA THR A 253 -11.44 -19.08 -5.07
C THR A 253 -11.98 -20.37 -4.43
N ASP A 254 -11.84 -21.52 -5.10
CA ASP A 254 -12.36 -22.81 -4.61
C ASP A 254 -11.38 -23.53 -3.67
N THR A 255 -10.14 -23.06 -3.59
CA THR A 255 -9.15 -23.55 -2.62
C THR A 255 -8.69 -22.40 -1.72
N GLN A 256 -8.76 -22.60 -0.39
CA GLN A 256 -8.16 -21.66 0.54
C GLN A 256 -6.65 -21.61 0.29
N HIS A 257 -6.12 -20.42 0.09
CA HIS A 257 -4.68 -20.24 0.12
C HIS A 257 -4.20 -20.33 1.58
N SER A 258 -3.46 -21.39 1.88
CA SER A 258 -2.71 -21.51 3.12
C SER A 258 -1.32 -20.95 2.87
N PHE A 259 -1.06 -19.75 3.39
CA PHE A 259 0.28 -19.19 3.38
C PHE A 259 0.71 -18.88 4.80
N THR A 260 2.02 -18.98 5.01
CA THR A 260 2.61 -18.71 6.32
C THR A 260 2.57 -17.21 6.65
N PHE A 261 2.26 -16.32 5.70
CA PHE A 261 2.36 -14.86 5.87
C PHE A 261 1.32 -14.12 5.02
N LYS A 262 0.47 -13.30 5.65
CA LYS A 262 -0.28 -12.25 4.95
C LYS A 262 0.35 -10.92 5.34
N PRO A 263 1.07 -10.22 4.44
CA PRO A 263 1.79 -9.00 4.81
C PRO A 263 0.92 -7.96 5.53
N THR A 264 -0.37 -7.92 5.17
CA THR A 264 -1.37 -7.04 5.78
C THR A 264 -1.63 -7.28 7.27
N GLU A 265 -1.37 -8.49 7.77
CA GLU A 265 -1.69 -8.91 9.14
C GLU A 265 -0.47 -9.35 9.96
N ASN A 266 0.72 -9.35 9.34
CA ASN A 266 2.00 -9.65 9.97
C ASN A 266 2.52 -8.54 10.90
N SER A 267 1.79 -7.44 11.05
CA SER A 267 2.20 -6.30 11.88
C SER A 267 1.01 -5.69 12.62
N GLN A 268 1.30 -5.12 13.78
CA GLN A 268 0.36 -4.34 14.56
C GLN A 268 0.94 -2.98 14.90
N TYR A 269 0.07 -1.96 14.94
CA TYR A 269 0.47 -0.63 15.36
C TYR A 269 0.75 -0.61 16.87
N VAL A 270 1.58 0.34 17.27
CA VAL A 270 1.87 0.68 18.67
C VAL A 270 1.70 2.19 18.80
N LEU A 271 0.87 2.64 19.74
CA LEU A 271 0.58 4.06 19.98
C LEU A 271 1.35 4.57 21.20
N GLY A 272 1.56 5.89 21.26
CA GLY A 272 2.01 6.59 22.47
C GLY A 272 3.39 6.19 22.98
N LYS A 273 4.22 5.56 22.15
CA LYS A 273 5.55 5.09 22.57
C LYS A 273 6.59 6.22 22.53
N ASN A 274 6.45 7.16 21.60
CA ASN A 274 7.32 8.32 21.41
C ASN A 274 6.52 9.46 20.75
N GLU A 275 6.89 10.73 20.99
CA GLU A 275 6.20 11.91 20.44
C GLU A 275 6.19 12.00 18.90
N LYS A 276 7.03 11.21 18.21
CA LYS A 276 7.20 11.22 16.74
C LYS A 276 7.07 9.83 16.13
N ASN A 277 6.15 9.04 16.66
CA ASN A 277 5.90 7.70 16.19
C ASN A 277 4.98 7.70 14.97
N TRP A 278 5.35 6.92 13.95
CA TRP A 278 4.60 6.72 12.71
C TRP A 278 3.11 6.42 12.91
N SER A 279 2.76 5.54 13.85
CA SER A 279 1.37 5.14 14.04
C SER A 279 0.52 6.28 14.58
N ASP A 280 1.08 7.08 15.49
CA ASP A 280 0.40 8.25 16.04
C ASP A 280 0.17 9.28 14.91
N ASP A 281 1.20 9.55 14.09
CA ASP A 281 1.09 10.43 12.91
C ASP A 281 0.09 9.90 11.86
N ASN A 282 0.03 8.58 11.66
CA ASN A 282 -0.90 7.93 10.73
C ASN A 282 -2.35 8.08 11.18
N PHE A 283 -2.65 7.79 12.46
CA PHE A 283 -4.02 7.87 12.98
C PHE A 283 -4.49 9.30 13.23
N ALA A 284 -3.58 10.26 13.43
CA ALA A 284 -3.93 11.69 13.44
C ALA A 284 -4.61 12.15 12.14
N LYS A 285 -4.40 11.43 11.02
CA LYS A 285 -5.06 11.69 9.74
C LYS A 285 -6.50 11.18 9.65
N LEU A 286 -7.00 10.47 10.68
CA LEU A 286 -8.37 9.95 10.85
C LEU A 286 -8.87 8.91 9.83
N LEU A 287 -8.24 8.79 8.65
CA LEU A 287 -8.76 8.00 7.53
C LEU A 287 -7.80 6.89 7.08
N GLN A 288 -6.55 6.91 7.55
CA GLN A 288 -5.52 5.98 7.10
C GLN A 288 -5.49 4.73 7.99
N PRO A 289 -5.80 3.53 7.46
CA PRO A 289 -5.62 2.31 8.23
C PRO A 289 -4.12 2.06 8.40
N PHE A 290 -3.76 1.29 9.43
CA PHE A 290 -2.38 0.85 9.59
C PHE A 290 -2.21 -0.51 8.92
N VAL A 291 -1.13 -0.68 8.16
CA VAL A 291 -0.79 -2.01 7.64
C VAL A 291 0.55 -2.45 8.19
N ASN A 292 1.54 -1.56 8.18
CA ASN A 292 2.88 -1.97 8.55
C ASN A 292 3.70 -0.85 9.18
N SER A 293 4.04 0.18 8.41
CA SER A 293 4.76 1.42 8.78
C SER A 293 5.15 2.12 7.48
N ILE A 294 5.87 3.24 7.55
CA ILE A 294 6.54 3.83 6.39
C ILE A 294 7.33 2.78 5.60
N SER A 295 7.16 2.74 4.28
CA SER A 295 7.72 1.64 3.48
C SER A 295 9.24 1.66 3.47
N GLY A 296 9.84 0.62 4.04
CA GLY A 296 11.27 0.35 3.92
C GLY A 296 11.63 -0.03 2.48
N THR A 297 10.86 -0.89 1.84
CA THR A 297 11.22 -1.32 0.49
C THR A 297 11.16 -0.19 -0.54
N MET A 298 10.23 0.75 -0.38
CA MET A 298 10.25 1.97 -1.20
C MET A 298 11.52 2.79 -0.96
N LEU A 299 11.98 2.94 0.29
CA LEU A 299 13.26 3.57 0.58
C LEU A 299 14.41 2.84 -0.12
N SER A 300 14.50 1.51 0.00
CA SER A 300 15.51 0.73 -0.74
C SER A 300 15.50 0.98 -2.24
N GLN A 301 14.30 1.03 -2.84
CA GLN A 301 14.17 1.32 -4.27
C GLN A 301 14.66 2.72 -4.62
N LEU A 302 14.30 3.73 -3.83
CA LEU A 302 14.74 5.11 -4.03
C LEU A 302 16.26 5.26 -3.83
N ARG A 303 16.87 4.52 -2.90
CA ARG A 303 18.32 4.50 -2.73
C ARG A 303 19.03 3.97 -3.97
N ALA A 304 18.57 2.85 -4.51
CA ALA A 304 19.13 2.28 -5.74
C ALA A 304 18.92 3.20 -6.95
N CYS A 305 17.70 3.74 -7.11
CA CYS A 305 17.39 4.68 -8.18
C CYS A 305 18.19 6.00 -8.08
N SER A 306 18.48 6.48 -6.86
CA SER A 306 19.29 7.68 -6.65
C SER A 306 20.74 7.49 -7.13
N LEU A 307 21.33 6.31 -6.90
CA LEU A 307 22.65 5.98 -7.47
C LEU A 307 22.59 5.89 -8.99
N LEU A 308 21.55 5.27 -9.55
CA LEU A 308 21.38 5.25 -11.01
C LEU A 308 21.16 6.66 -11.59
N LEU A 309 20.53 7.55 -10.83
CA LEU A 309 20.32 8.94 -11.25
C LEU A 309 21.65 9.70 -11.31
N SER A 310 22.51 9.57 -10.28
CA SER A 310 23.85 10.18 -10.31
C SER A 310 24.73 9.64 -11.44
N ASP A 311 24.52 8.39 -11.84
CA ASP A 311 25.25 7.72 -12.91
C ASP A 311 24.65 7.99 -14.31
N ASN A 312 23.59 8.80 -14.42
CA ASN A 312 22.83 9.01 -15.66
C ASN A 312 22.25 7.71 -16.29
N LYS A 313 22.02 6.69 -15.46
CA LYS A 313 21.47 5.38 -15.85
C LYS A 313 20.00 5.20 -15.49
N PHE A 314 19.44 6.08 -14.66
CA PHE A 314 18.03 6.00 -14.26
C PHE A 314 17.10 6.28 -15.44
N GLN A 315 16.27 5.31 -15.80
CA GLN A 315 15.44 5.38 -17.01
C GLN A 315 14.23 6.30 -16.89
N PHE A 316 13.88 6.73 -15.67
CA PHE A 316 12.69 7.54 -15.38
C PHE A 316 13.08 8.88 -14.75
N ASN A 317 14.05 9.58 -15.34
CA ASN A 317 14.61 10.84 -14.84
C ASN A 317 13.73 12.09 -15.11
N GLU A 318 12.58 11.93 -15.77
CA GLU A 318 11.58 12.98 -15.97
C GLU A 318 10.33 12.72 -15.14
N ILE A 319 9.67 13.79 -14.67
CA ILE A 319 8.57 13.68 -13.70
C ILE A 319 7.37 12.87 -14.21
N GLY A 320 7.02 12.99 -15.50
CA GLY A 320 5.91 12.25 -16.10
C GLY A 320 6.17 10.73 -16.13
N PRO A 321 7.24 10.28 -16.81
CA PRO A 321 7.68 8.88 -16.77
C PRO A 321 7.88 8.33 -15.36
N PHE A 322 8.48 9.12 -14.46
CA PHE A 322 8.68 8.72 -13.08
C PHE A 322 7.38 8.50 -12.33
N SER A 323 6.42 9.43 -12.47
CA SER A 323 5.09 9.31 -11.88
C SER A 323 4.37 8.05 -12.36
N ASN A 324 4.44 7.73 -13.65
CA ASN A 324 3.81 6.52 -14.20
C ASN A 324 4.48 5.26 -13.65
N TYR A 325 5.81 5.23 -13.57
CA TYR A 325 6.54 4.11 -12.99
C TYR A 325 6.21 3.92 -11.51
N ILE A 326 6.21 5.00 -10.72
CA ILE A 326 5.89 4.97 -9.28
C ILE A 326 4.45 4.56 -9.03
N LYS A 327 3.47 5.09 -9.77
CA LYS A 327 2.07 4.66 -9.64
C LYS A 327 1.94 3.17 -9.92
N CYS A 328 2.52 2.69 -11.03
CA CYS A 328 2.49 1.27 -11.39
C CYS A 328 3.19 0.39 -10.34
N LEU A 329 4.34 0.83 -9.82
CA LEU A 329 5.08 0.12 -8.79
C LEU A 329 4.26 -0.02 -7.51
N ILE A 330 3.82 1.11 -6.94
CA ILE A 330 3.07 1.15 -5.69
C ILE A 330 1.77 0.36 -5.84
N SER A 331 1.04 0.56 -6.94
CA SER A 331 -0.23 -0.12 -7.16
C SER A 331 -0.06 -1.62 -7.35
N SER A 332 0.96 -2.07 -8.08
CA SER A 332 1.25 -3.49 -8.27
C SER A 332 1.63 -4.15 -6.94
N MET A 333 2.50 -3.49 -6.16
CA MET A 333 2.94 -3.99 -4.86
C MET A 333 1.82 -4.03 -3.83
N LEU A 334 1.01 -2.97 -3.74
CA LEU A 334 -0.14 -2.95 -2.85
C LEU A 334 -1.10 -4.07 -3.23
N TYR A 335 -1.47 -4.17 -4.51
CA TYR A 335 -2.46 -5.15 -4.96
C TYR A 335 -2.00 -6.60 -4.80
N LEU A 336 -0.76 -6.92 -5.19
CA LEU A 336 -0.27 -8.31 -5.27
C LEU A 336 0.35 -8.83 -3.98
N SER A 337 0.97 -7.95 -3.18
CA SER A 337 1.65 -8.33 -1.92
C SER A 337 0.87 -7.87 -0.67
N GLY A 338 0.24 -6.69 -0.69
CA GLY A 338 -0.59 -6.24 0.42
C GLY A 338 0.16 -5.76 1.67
N GLY A 339 1.43 -5.36 1.52
CA GLY A 339 2.32 -5.02 2.66
C GLY A 339 2.29 -3.58 3.17
N HIS A 340 1.66 -2.65 2.44
CA HIS A 340 1.57 -1.24 2.83
C HIS A 340 0.33 -0.56 2.22
N THR A 341 -0.18 0.49 2.86
CA THR A 341 -1.16 1.42 2.26
C THR A 341 -0.52 2.33 1.21
N PHE A 342 -1.32 3.00 0.39
CA PHE A 342 -0.81 4.06 -0.49
C PHE A 342 -0.11 5.18 0.29
N TYR A 343 -0.61 5.51 1.49
CA TYR A 343 0.02 6.51 2.35
C TYR A 343 1.40 6.04 2.84
N GLU A 344 1.51 4.80 3.32
CA GLU A 344 2.78 4.21 3.76
C GLU A 344 3.81 4.09 2.62
N PHE A 345 3.35 3.81 1.39
CA PHE A 345 4.22 3.75 0.20
C PHE A 345 4.67 5.12 -0.32
N THR A 346 3.85 6.16 -0.17
CA THR A 346 4.16 7.51 -0.70
C THR A 346 4.85 8.42 0.32
N SER A 347 4.75 8.13 1.60
CA SER A 347 5.40 8.93 2.64
C SER A 347 6.92 9.03 2.57
N PRO A 348 7.68 8.05 2.03
CA PRO A 348 9.10 8.23 1.74
C PRO A 348 9.41 9.49 0.90
N PHE A 349 8.52 9.90 -0.02
CA PHE A 349 8.74 11.09 -0.85
C PHE A 349 8.71 12.42 -0.07
N LYS A 350 8.11 12.43 1.13
CA LYS A 350 8.07 13.60 2.02
C LYS A 350 9.33 13.75 2.87
N VAL A 351 10.26 12.79 2.79
CA VAL A 351 11.48 12.80 3.59
C VAL A 351 12.50 13.72 2.93
N LYS A 352 13.06 14.66 3.70
CA LYS A 352 13.95 15.70 3.18
C LYS A 352 15.15 15.12 2.41
N GLU A 353 15.77 14.07 2.93
CA GLU A 353 16.91 13.43 2.26
C GLU A 353 16.53 12.79 0.91
N ILE A 354 15.28 12.38 0.74
CA ILE A 354 14.75 11.92 -0.55
C ILE A 354 14.51 13.13 -1.47
N GLN A 355 13.85 14.18 -0.98
CA GLN A 355 13.61 15.40 -1.76
C GLN A 355 14.91 16.02 -2.28
N ASP A 356 15.92 16.12 -1.42
CA ASP A 356 17.25 16.64 -1.76
C ASP A 356 17.95 15.80 -2.83
N ALA A 357 17.84 14.46 -2.75
CA ALA A 357 18.47 13.54 -3.70
C ALA A 357 17.79 13.53 -5.08
N TYR A 358 16.51 13.92 -5.16
CA TYR A 358 15.72 13.93 -6.39
C TYR A 358 15.42 15.33 -6.91
N ARG A 359 16.02 16.37 -6.33
CA ARG A 359 15.80 17.78 -6.67
C ARG A 359 16.02 18.14 -8.14
N GLU A 360 16.82 17.36 -8.86
CA GLU A 360 17.10 17.56 -10.28
C GLU A 360 15.92 17.14 -11.17
N ILE A 361 15.02 16.30 -10.67
CA ILE A 361 13.76 15.99 -11.34
C ILE A 361 12.76 17.12 -11.05
N LEU A 362 12.61 18.03 -12.02
CA LEU A 362 11.73 19.18 -11.91
C LEU A 362 10.29 18.76 -11.55
N GLY A 363 9.75 19.32 -10.47
CA GLY A 363 8.41 19.02 -9.97
C GLY A 363 8.32 17.78 -9.07
N PHE A 364 9.44 17.20 -8.63
CA PHE A 364 9.42 16.00 -7.79
C PHE A 364 8.61 16.17 -6.51
N GLU A 365 8.86 17.22 -5.73
CA GLU A 365 8.19 17.43 -4.44
C GLU A 365 6.68 17.64 -4.61
N GLU A 366 6.27 18.42 -5.61
CA GLU A 366 4.87 18.71 -5.86
C GLU A 366 4.14 17.47 -6.40
N GLN A 367 4.75 16.71 -7.32
CA GLN A 367 4.08 15.62 -8.02
C GLN A 367 4.13 14.29 -7.26
N MET A 368 5.17 14.03 -6.45
CA MET A 368 5.31 12.77 -5.68
C MET A 368 4.49 12.77 -4.38
N THR A 369 3.25 13.24 -4.46
CA THR A 369 2.30 13.24 -3.35
C THR A 369 1.20 12.21 -3.55
N LEU A 370 0.66 11.69 -2.46
CA LEU A 370 -0.48 10.76 -2.47
C LEU A 370 -1.66 11.31 -3.28
N LYS A 371 -1.95 12.61 -3.13
CA LYS A 371 -3.00 13.32 -3.86
C LYS A 371 -2.74 13.34 -5.36
N ASN A 372 -1.52 13.66 -5.77
CA ASN A 372 -1.23 13.85 -7.20
C ASN A 372 -1.12 12.51 -7.92
N LEU A 373 -0.45 11.53 -7.30
CA LEU A 373 -0.29 10.19 -7.85
C LEU A 373 -1.60 9.40 -7.93
N PHE A 374 -2.44 9.44 -6.89
CA PHE A 374 -3.58 8.50 -6.78
C PHE A 374 -4.96 9.16 -6.79
N TYR A 375 -5.05 10.49 -6.92
CA TYR A 375 -6.30 11.20 -7.12
C TYR A 375 -6.29 12.10 -8.34
N GLN A 376 -5.45 13.14 -8.40
CA GLN A 376 -5.54 14.14 -9.48
C GLN A 376 -5.16 13.58 -10.85
N THR A 377 -4.04 12.86 -10.95
CA THR A 377 -3.55 12.29 -12.22
C THR A 377 -4.07 10.87 -12.49
N ASN A 378 -4.96 10.38 -11.62
CA ASN A 378 -5.48 9.01 -11.64
C ASN A 378 -6.98 8.96 -11.30
N TYR A 379 -7.70 10.04 -11.62
CA TYR A 379 -9.07 10.26 -11.15
C TYR A 379 -10.06 9.19 -11.64
N GLU A 380 -9.87 8.64 -12.84
CA GLU A 380 -10.74 7.59 -13.38
C GLU A 380 -10.69 6.31 -12.52
N ALA A 381 -9.47 5.81 -12.26
CA ALA A 381 -9.26 4.65 -11.39
C ALA A 381 -9.74 4.93 -9.95
N PHE A 382 -9.46 6.13 -9.45
CA PHE A 382 -9.94 6.61 -8.14
C PHE A 382 -11.47 6.60 -8.07
N SER A 383 -12.16 7.21 -9.03
CA SER A 383 -13.63 7.35 -9.03
C SER A 383 -14.30 5.99 -9.09
N LYS A 384 -13.75 5.05 -9.88
CA LYS A 384 -14.26 3.67 -9.96
C LYS A 384 -14.06 2.92 -8.64
N ALA A 385 -12.87 3.01 -8.03
CA ALA A 385 -12.61 2.40 -6.74
C ALA A 385 -13.50 2.98 -5.64
N LEU A 386 -13.71 4.29 -5.64
CA LEU A 386 -14.56 4.98 -4.67
C LEU A 386 -16.03 4.57 -4.81
N SER A 387 -16.54 4.47 -6.04
CA SER A 387 -17.90 3.99 -6.30
C SER A 387 -18.11 2.59 -5.74
N ASN A 388 -17.21 1.66 -6.09
CA ASN A 388 -17.26 0.27 -5.61
C ASN A 388 -17.18 0.21 -4.07
N ALA A 389 -16.29 1.02 -3.46
CA ALA A 389 -16.17 1.08 -2.01
C ALA A 389 -17.43 1.64 -1.34
N GLY A 390 -18.11 2.61 -1.96
CA GLY A 390 -19.39 3.13 -1.48
C GLY A 390 -20.47 2.06 -1.45
N GLU A 391 -20.63 1.31 -2.55
CA GLU A 391 -21.58 0.19 -2.62
C GLU A 391 -21.25 -0.89 -1.59
N TYR A 392 -19.98 -1.29 -1.51
CA TYR A 392 -19.48 -2.26 -0.53
C TYR A 392 -19.76 -1.80 0.91
N ASN A 393 -19.43 -0.54 1.25
CA ASN A 393 -19.67 0.02 2.57
C ASN A 393 -21.15 -0.01 2.97
N LEU A 394 -22.05 0.31 2.04
CA LEU A 394 -23.49 0.26 2.31
C LEU A 394 -23.92 -1.15 2.73
N HIS A 395 -23.39 -2.19 2.08
CA HIS A 395 -23.66 -3.58 2.48
C HIS A 395 -23.07 -3.94 3.85
N ILE A 396 -21.86 -3.46 4.16
CA ILE A 396 -21.23 -3.66 5.48
C ILE A 396 -22.05 -3.01 6.59
N VAL A 397 -22.47 -1.75 6.41
CA VAL A 397 -23.26 -1.01 7.39
C VAL A 397 -24.62 -1.68 7.60
N LYS A 398 -25.32 -2.05 6.51
CA LYS A 398 -26.59 -2.80 6.60
C LYS A 398 -26.44 -4.11 7.39
N ARG A 399 -25.37 -4.86 7.12
CA ARG A 399 -25.10 -6.11 7.84
C ARG A 399 -24.88 -5.87 9.33
N ALA A 400 -24.15 -4.82 9.70
CA ALA A 400 -23.95 -4.45 11.10
C ALA A 400 -25.26 -4.05 11.78
N LEU A 401 -26.11 -3.26 11.12
CA LEU A 401 -27.43 -2.87 11.64
C LEU A 401 -28.34 -4.09 11.88
N VAL A 402 -28.41 -5.01 10.92
CA VAL A 402 -29.19 -6.26 11.07
C VAL A 402 -28.64 -7.11 12.22
N HIS A 403 -27.31 -7.16 12.41
CA HIS A 403 -26.72 -7.91 13.51
C HIS A 403 -27.13 -7.35 14.88
N GLU A 404 -27.10 -6.03 15.05
CA GLU A 404 -27.54 -5.38 16.29
C GLU A 404 -29.04 -5.62 16.56
N GLU A 405 -29.89 -5.54 15.53
CA GLU A 405 -31.32 -5.85 15.63
C GLU A 405 -31.58 -7.31 16.09
N LEU A 406 -30.80 -8.26 15.56
CA LEU A 406 -30.90 -9.67 15.96
C LEU A 406 -30.45 -9.88 17.41
N ILE A 407 -29.35 -9.24 17.85
CA ILE A 407 -28.87 -9.32 19.23
C ILE A 407 -29.93 -8.78 20.20
N ASP A 408 -30.54 -7.64 19.87
CA ASP A 408 -31.57 -7.01 20.70
C ASP A 408 -32.83 -7.88 20.81
N THR A 409 -33.25 -8.46 19.68
CA THR A 409 -34.38 -9.40 19.63
C THR A 409 -34.14 -10.60 20.55
N VAL A 410 -32.93 -11.18 20.54
CA VAL A 410 -32.56 -12.30 21.41
C VAL A 410 -32.56 -11.88 22.88
N LYS A 411 -31.93 -10.74 23.22
CA LYS A 411 -31.89 -10.23 24.60
C LYS A 411 -33.30 -9.99 25.15
N THR A 412 -34.16 -9.36 24.35
CA THR A 412 -35.55 -9.08 24.72
C THR A 412 -36.34 -10.36 24.99
N ARG A 413 -36.12 -11.41 24.18
CA ARG A 413 -36.75 -12.73 24.38
C ARG A 413 -36.21 -13.47 25.60
N MET A 414 -34.96 -13.26 26.00
CA MET A 414 -34.38 -13.88 27.19
C MET A 414 -34.71 -13.16 28.49
N SER A 415 -35.08 -11.87 28.42
CA SER A 415 -35.50 -11.06 29.57
C SER A 415 -37.00 -11.18 29.90
N LYS A 416 -37.77 -11.88 29.08
CA LYS A 416 -39.18 -12.20 29.27
C LYS A 416 -39.30 -13.69 29.56
#